data_AF-A0A101FXB5-F1
#
_entry.id   AF-A0A101FXB5-F1
#
_cell.length_a   1.000
_cell.length_b   1.000
_cell.length_c   1.000
_cell.angle_alpha   90.00
_cell.angle_beta   90.00
_cell.angle_gamma   90.00
#
_symmetry.space_group_name_H-M   'P 1'
#
loop_
_entity.id
_entity.type
_entity.pdbx_description
1 polymer ?
#
loop_
_entity_poly.entity_id
_entity_poly.type
_entity_poly.pdbx_seq_one_letter_code
_entity_poly.pdbx_strand_id
1 'polypeptide(L)'
;PKTVLSFMNFISHENTFMKRDFVQTYGGFNEGKNEVVEYSLWLNMVKDYRPLIIDDEYTVFIIHKGSTSTGSFLKFFKAVMRAFNTQRKEKVFPLIGYYADKSFYTRLKLLMKKTTKSLPSLIF
;
A
#
# COMPACT_ATOMS: atom_id res chain seq x y z
N PRO A 1 -12.93 8.42 -2.84
CA PRO A 1 -11.64 8.93 -3.37
C PRO A 1 -11.42 8.56 -4.85
N LYS A 2 -11.40 9.55 -5.75
CA LYS A 2 -10.96 9.38 -7.15
C LYS A 2 -9.49 8.97 -7.15
N THR A 3 -9.14 7.97 -7.95
CA THR A 3 -7.85 7.31 -8.06
C THR A 3 -6.64 8.26 -7.90
N VAL A 4 -5.93 8.17 -6.79
CA VAL A 4 -4.63 8.85 -6.54
C VAL A 4 -3.45 7.86 -6.68
N LEU A 5 -3.73 6.59 -6.94
CA LEU A 5 -2.77 5.49 -6.81
C LEU A 5 -2.35 4.95 -8.17
N SER A 6 -1.13 5.25 -8.60
CA SER A 6 -0.46 4.56 -9.70
C SER A 6 0.09 3.20 -9.26
N PHE A 7 0.39 2.32 -10.22
CA PHE A 7 0.98 1.00 -9.98
C PHE A 7 2.31 1.05 -9.20
N MET A 8 3.00 2.18 -9.25
CA MET A 8 4.29 2.42 -8.59
C MET A 8 4.24 3.63 -7.66
N ASN A 9 3.14 3.83 -6.91
CA ASN A 9 3.03 4.89 -5.90
C ASN A 9 3.92 4.63 -4.67
N PHE A 10 5.24 4.69 -4.88
CA PHE A 10 6.17 5.02 -3.80
C PHE A 10 6.05 6.53 -3.59
N ILE A 11 5.04 6.95 -2.82
CA ILE A 11 5.07 8.29 -2.22
C ILE A 11 6.31 8.27 -1.34
N SER A 12 7.37 8.94 -1.78
CA SER A 12 8.63 8.88 -1.07
C SER A 12 8.45 9.58 0.27
N HIS A 13 8.69 8.84 1.36
CA HIS A 13 8.56 9.35 2.72
C HIS A 13 9.27 10.69 2.90
N GLU A 14 10.48 10.80 2.35
CA GLU A 14 11.36 11.95 2.50
C GLU A 14 10.81 13.21 1.83
N ASN A 15 9.96 13.06 0.80
CA ASN A 15 9.34 14.17 0.07
C ASN A 15 7.86 14.37 0.43
N THR A 16 7.46 13.96 1.63
CA THR A 16 6.05 14.02 2.06
C THR A 16 5.90 14.67 3.41
N PHE A 17 5.13 15.76 3.45
CA PHE A 17 4.76 16.45 4.69
C PHE A 17 3.34 16.10 5.09
N MET A 18 3.12 15.91 6.39
CA MET A 18 1.80 15.66 6.95
C MET A 18 1.61 16.36 8.29
N LYS A 19 0.36 16.67 8.63
CA LYS A 19 0.00 17.17 9.95
C LYS A 19 0.24 16.09 10.99
N ARG A 20 0.70 16.48 12.19
CA ARG A 20 0.90 15.57 13.33
C ARG A 20 -0.37 14.78 13.64
N ASP A 21 -1.53 15.42 13.57
CA ASP A 21 -2.82 14.83 13.92
C ASP A 21 -3.17 13.62 13.02
N PHE A 22 -2.63 13.56 11.79
CA PHE A 22 -2.83 12.40 10.91
C PHE A 22 -2.14 11.14 11.45
N VAL A 23 -0.96 11.27 12.05
CA VAL A 23 -0.27 10.15 12.73
C VAL A 23 -1.08 9.66 13.92
N GLN A 24 -1.71 10.58 14.65
CA GLN A 24 -2.57 10.25 15.79
C GLN A 24 -3.89 9.57 15.34
N THR A 25 -4.44 9.98 14.19
CA THR A 25 -5.73 9.49 13.68
C THR A 25 -5.60 8.16 12.96
N TYR A 26 -4.59 8.01 12.08
CA TYR A 26 -4.45 6.87 11.18
C TYR A 26 -3.40 5.85 11.63
N GLY A 27 -2.67 6.15 12.70
CA GLY A 27 -1.57 5.34 13.20
C GLY A 27 -0.21 5.80 12.69
N GLY A 28 0.83 5.40 13.42
CA GLY A 28 2.21 5.72 13.10
C GLY A 28 2.82 4.87 11.98
N PHE A 29 4.13 5.00 11.86
CA PHE A 29 4.91 4.18 10.94
C PHE A 29 4.93 2.72 11.37
N ASN A 30 4.93 1.82 10.39
CA ASN A 30 5.09 0.41 10.62
C ASN A 30 6.56 0.08 10.91
N GLU A 31 6.82 -0.40 12.12
CA GLU A 31 8.17 -0.81 12.57
C GLU A 31 8.55 -2.23 12.10
N GLY A 32 7.60 -2.97 11.53
CA GLY A 32 7.79 -4.32 11.01
C GLY A 32 8.60 -4.35 9.71
N LYS A 33 9.49 -5.34 9.56
CA LYS A 33 10.39 -5.46 8.39
C LYS A 33 9.71 -6.00 7.12
N ASN A 34 8.49 -6.52 7.23
CA ASN A 34 7.80 -7.26 6.17
C ASN A 34 6.93 -6.39 5.27
N GLU A 35 6.65 -5.15 5.68
CA GLU A 35 5.81 -4.20 4.97
C GLU A 35 6.60 -2.91 4.71
N VAL A 36 6.05 -2.04 3.87
CA VAL A 36 6.62 -0.69 3.68
C VAL A 36 6.21 0.17 4.87
N VAL A 37 7.17 0.91 5.42
CA VAL A 37 7.08 1.60 6.72
C VAL A 37 5.87 2.54 6.79
N GLU A 38 5.73 3.44 5.82
CA GLU A 38 4.72 4.50 5.81
C GLU A 38 3.52 4.22 4.91
N TYR A 39 3.53 3.14 4.13
CA TYR A 39 2.59 2.99 3.03
C TYR A 39 1.15 2.74 3.49
N SER A 40 0.94 1.97 4.57
CA SER A 40 -0.39 1.81 5.17
C SER A 40 -0.98 3.15 5.62
N LEU A 41 -0.15 4.02 6.21
CA LEU A 41 -0.57 5.35 6.65
C LEU A 41 -1.07 6.17 5.46
N TRP A 42 -0.30 6.21 4.36
CA TRP A 42 -0.71 6.88 3.13
C TRP A 42 -2.01 6.33 2.57
N LEU A 43 -2.13 5.01 2.45
CA LEU A 43 -3.32 4.36 1.90
C LEU A 43 -4.59 4.64 2.72
N ASN A 44 -4.45 4.83 4.03
CA ASN A 44 -5.57 5.18 4.90
C ASN A 44 -5.91 6.68 4.83
N MET A 45 -4.92 7.56 4.84
CA MET A 45 -5.14 9.00 4.71
C MET A 45 -5.81 9.39 3.39
N VAL A 46 -5.40 8.79 2.27
CA VAL A 46 -5.96 9.13 0.94
C VAL A 46 -7.43 8.75 0.77
N LYS A 47 -8.01 8.01 1.73
CA LYS A 47 -9.45 7.73 1.75
C LYS A 47 -10.25 8.99 2.07
N ASP A 48 -9.72 9.83 2.94
CA ASP A 48 -10.41 10.97 3.52
C ASP A 48 -9.86 12.31 3.00
N TYR A 49 -8.57 12.34 2.64
CA TYR A 49 -7.88 13.55 2.19
C TYR A 49 -7.26 13.37 0.81
N ARG A 50 -7.32 14.42 -0.02
CA ARG A 50 -6.56 14.47 -1.28
C ARG A 50 -5.20 15.09 -1.00
N PRO A 51 -4.08 14.44 -1.36
CA PRO A 51 -2.77 15.07 -1.23
C PRO A 51 -2.67 16.28 -2.17
N LEU A 52 -2.00 17.33 -1.68
CA LEU A 52 -1.52 18.41 -2.54
C LEU A 52 -0.20 17.94 -3.17
N ILE A 53 -0.15 17.90 -4.49
CA ILE A 53 1.07 17.60 -5.24
C ILE A 53 1.66 18.93 -5.68
N ILE A 54 2.92 19.16 -5.32
CA ILE A 54 3.70 20.32 -5.74
C ILE A 54 4.72 19.80 -6.74
N ASP A 55 4.72 20.37 -7.94
CA ASP A 55 5.61 20.00 -9.04
C ASP A 55 6.90 20.83 -8.94
N ASP A 56 7.72 20.51 -7.94
CA ASP A 56 8.95 21.24 -7.62
C ASP A 56 9.95 20.29 -6.91
N GLU A 57 11.22 20.68 -6.89
CA GLU A 57 12.34 19.86 -6.40
C GLU A 57 12.72 20.21 -4.96
N TYR A 58 12.10 19.53 -3.99
CA TYR A 58 12.40 19.74 -2.56
C TYR A 58 13.35 18.72 -1.95
N THR A 59 13.63 17.61 -2.64
CA THR A 59 14.42 16.48 -2.09
C THR A 59 15.33 15.84 -3.13
N VAL A 60 16.54 15.47 -2.72
CA VAL A 60 17.48 14.69 -3.54
C VAL A 60 17.75 13.35 -2.86
N PHE A 61 17.59 12.25 -3.61
CA PHE A 61 17.93 10.91 -3.14
C PHE A 61 19.37 10.57 -3.49
N ILE A 62 20.19 10.31 -2.47
CA ILE A 62 21.56 9.84 -2.69
C ILE A 62 21.54 8.33 -2.80
N ILE A 63 21.90 7.82 -3.98
CA ILE A 63 21.94 6.38 -4.25
C ILE A 63 23.36 5.86 -4.00
N HIS A 64 23.50 4.98 -3.01
CA HIS A 64 24.76 4.29 -2.73
C HIS A 64 24.79 2.90 -3.36
N LYS A 65 26.01 2.38 -3.62
CA LYS A 65 26.21 1.01 -4.09
C LYS A 65 25.63 0.02 -3.06
N GLY A 66 24.63 -0.75 -3.47
CA GLY A 66 23.93 -1.70 -2.60
C GLY A 66 22.51 -1.30 -2.20
N SER A 67 22.07 -0.09 -2.56
CA SER A 67 20.68 0.37 -2.40
C SER A 67 19.69 -0.62 -2.99
N THR A 68 18.55 -0.77 -2.31
CA THR A 68 17.55 -1.82 -2.59
C THR A 68 16.89 -1.67 -3.96
N SER A 69 16.72 -0.42 -4.42
CA SER A 69 16.07 -0.04 -5.68
C SER A 69 16.99 -0.08 -6.90
N THR A 70 18.32 0.01 -6.72
CA THR A 70 19.29 0.21 -7.81
C THR A 70 20.36 -0.87 -7.91
N GLY A 71 20.54 -1.69 -6.86
CA GLY A 71 21.63 -2.66 -6.80
C GLY A 71 21.29 -4.10 -7.20
N SER A 72 20.02 -4.48 -7.32
CA SER A 72 19.61 -5.86 -7.67
C SER A 72 18.13 -5.94 -8.04
N PHE A 73 17.82 -6.55 -9.20
CA PHE A 73 16.46 -6.82 -9.65
C PHE A 73 15.62 -7.59 -8.60
N LEU A 74 16.24 -8.56 -7.91
CA LEU A 74 15.57 -9.34 -6.86
C LEU A 74 15.16 -8.47 -5.66
N LYS A 75 16.03 -7.53 -5.27
CA LYS A 75 15.74 -6.59 -4.17
C LYS A 75 14.61 -5.63 -4.54
N PHE A 76 14.61 -5.14 -5.77
CA PHE A 76 13.52 -4.33 -6.31
C PHE A 76 12.20 -5.10 -6.33
N PHE A 77 12.19 -6.32 -6.89
CA PHE A 77 10.99 -7.15 -6.92
C PHE A 77 10.46 -7.45 -5.51
N LYS A 78 11.35 -7.73 -4.55
CA LYS A 78 10.97 -7.90 -3.14
C LYS A 78 10.34 -6.64 -2.55
N ALA A 79 10.85 -5.45 -2.88
CA ALA A 79 10.24 -4.19 -2.44
C ALA A 79 8.85 -3.98 -3.03
N VAL A 80 8.67 -4.24 -4.32
CA VAL A 80 7.37 -4.21 -5.00
C VAL A 80 6.38 -5.18 -4.35
N MET A 81 6.79 -6.41 -4.07
CA MET A 81 5.94 -7.39 -3.39
C MET A 81 5.51 -6.96 -1.98
N ARG A 82 6.39 -6.29 -1.22
CA ARG A 82 6.02 -5.71 0.09
C ARG A 82 4.95 -4.64 -0.06
N ALA A 83 5.07 -3.76 -1.05
CA ALA A 83 4.06 -2.73 -1.32
C ALA A 83 2.70 -3.36 -1.70
N PHE A 84 2.70 -4.42 -2.53
CA PHE A 84 1.49 -5.17 -2.87
C PHE A 84 0.84 -5.85 -1.66
N ASN A 85 1.63 -6.41 -0.75
CA ASN A 85 1.11 -7.00 0.49
C ASN A 85 0.38 -5.95 1.34
N THR A 86 0.98 -4.76 1.48
CA THR A 86 0.36 -3.63 2.19
C THR A 86 -0.94 -3.19 1.50
N GLN A 87 -0.96 -3.03 0.17
CA GLN A 87 -2.18 -2.69 -0.57
C GLN A 87 -3.31 -3.70 -0.34
N ARG A 88 -3.02 -5.00 -0.40
CA ARG A 88 -4.00 -6.07 -0.13
C ARG A 88 -4.53 -6.01 1.30
N LYS A 89 -3.65 -5.80 2.28
CA LYS A 89 -4.02 -5.65 3.70
C LYS A 89 -4.97 -4.47 3.90
N GLU A 90 -4.68 -3.33 3.30
CA GLU A 90 -5.51 -2.11 3.39
C GLU A 90 -6.74 -2.13 2.46
N LYS A 91 -6.94 -3.21 1.69
CA LYS A 91 -8.02 -3.41 0.71
C LYS A 91 -8.06 -2.33 -0.36
N VAL A 92 -6.87 -1.98 -0.83
CA VAL A 92 -6.67 -1.01 -1.90
C VAL A 92 -6.08 -1.73 -3.10
N PHE A 93 -6.63 -1.50 -4.28
CA PHE A 93 -6.09 -2.01 -5.53
C PHE A 93 -5.55 -0.85 -6.37
N PRO A 94 -4.37 -0.99 -7.02
CA PRO A 94 -3.85 0.04 -7.91
C PRO A 94 -4.89 0.49 -8.94
N LEU A 95 -4.95 1.78 -9.25
CA LEU A 95 -5.88 2.39 -10.23
C LEU A 95 -7.39 2.36 -9.86
N ILE A 96 -7.84 1.38 -9.07
CA ILE A 96 -9.24 1.20 -8.67
C ILE A 96 -9.52 1.88 -7.32
N GLY A 97 -8.51 1.99 -6.46
CA GLY A 97 -8.61 2.55 -5.12
C GLY A 97 -9.17 1.55 -4.10
N TYR A 98 -9.78 2.06 -3.03
CA TYR A 98 -10.40 1.25 -1.99
C TYR A 98 -11.57 0.44 -2.56
N TYR A 99 -11.55 -0.88 -2.36
CA TYR A 99 -12.53 -1.79 -2.97
C TYR A 99 -13.40 -2.53 -1.96
N ALA A 100 -13.20 -2.35 -0.65
CA ALA A 100 -13.91 -3.15 0.36
C ALA A 100 -15.43 -2.94 0.31
N ASP A 101 -15.88 -1.74 -0.05
CA ASP A 101 -17.31 -1.40 -0.10
C ASP A 101 -17.94 -1.68 -1.47
N LYS A 102 -17.15 -2.11 -2.46
CA LYS A 102 -17.67 -2.43 -3.80
C LYS A 102 -18.43 -3.75 -3.75
N SER A 103 -19.67 -3.73 -4.23
CA SER A 103 -20.58 -4.89 -4.27
C SER A 103 -19.94 -6.15 -4.87
N PHE A 104 -19.05 -5.99 -5.85
CA PHE A 104 -18.27 -7.08 -6.45
C PHE A 104 -17.36 -7.81 -5.44
N TYR A 105 -16.60 -7.08 -4.62
CA TYR A 105 -15.70 -7.71 -3.63
C TYR A 105 -16.50 -8.46 -2.56
N THR A 106 -17.62 -7.89 -2.10
CA THR A 106 -18.52 -8.55 -1.14
C THR A 106 -19.09 -9.85 -1.72
N ARG A 107 -19.51 -9.83 -3.00
CA ARG A 107 -20.01 -11.03 -3.71
C ARG A 107 -18.92 -12.07 -3.90
N LEU A 108 -17.72 -11.67 -4.33
CA LEU A 108 -16.57 -12.57 -4.49
C LEU A 108 -16.17 -13.21 -3.16
N LYS A 109 -16.12 -12.43 -2.07
CA LYS A 109 -15.83 -12.92 -0.73
C LYS A 109 -16.88 -13.93 -0.24
N LEU A 110 -18.17 -13.69 -0.54
CA LEU A 110 -19.25 -14.64 -0.23
C LEU A 110 -19.11 -15.94 -1.02
N LEU A 111 -18.78 -15.87 -2.32
CA LEU A 111 -18.49 -17.04 -3.15
C LEU A 111 -17.32 -17.85 -2.61
N MET A 112 -16.19 -17.20 -2.30
CA MET A 112 -15.02 -17.86 -1.72
C MET A 112 -15.35 -18.54 -0.38
N LYS A 113 -16.09 -17.87 0.50
CA LYS A 113 -16.51 -18.43 1.80
C LYS A 113 -17.43 -19.64 1.63
N LYS A 114 -18.25 -19.67 0.57
CA LYS A 114 -19.10 -20.81 0.21
C LYS A 114 -18.28 -21.99 -0.31
N THR A 115 -17.25 -21.73 -1.13
CA THR A 115 -16.34 -22.77 -1.63
C THR A 115 -15.42 -23.35 -0.55
N THR A 116 -14.98 -22.54 0.43
CA THR A 116 -14.18 -23.04 1.56
C THR A 116 -15.02 -23.88 2.53
N LYS A 117 -16.32 -23.58 2.67
CA LYS A 117 -17.26 -24.45 3.42
C LYS A 117 -17.63 -25.74 2.66
N SER A 118 -17.47 -25.77 1.34
CA SER A 118 -17.78 -26.93 0.51
C SER A 118 -16.57 -27.79 0.16
N LEU A 119 -15.34 -27.39 0.51
CA LEU A 119 -14.19 -28.29 0.54
C LEU A 119 -14.23 -29.04 1.87
N PRO A 120 -14.45 -30.37 1.88
CA PRO A 120 -14.16 -31.16 3.06
C PRO A 120 -12.67 -31.01 3.37
N SER A 121 -12.33 -30.98 4.65
CA SER A 121 -10.96 -31.15 5.14
C SER A 121 -10.37 -32.46 4.62
N LEU A 122 -9.74 -32.40 3.46
CA LEU A 122 -8.91 -33.45 2.88
C LEU A 122 -7.64 -32.77 2.43
N ILE A 123 -6.70 -32.63 3.37
CA ILE A 123 -5.24 -32.71 3.25
C ILE A 123 -4.74 -32.65 4.71
N PHE A 124 -4.65 -33.83 5.32
CA PHE A 124 -3.56 -34.17 6.24
C PHE A 124 -2.73 -35.22 5.51
#